data_AF-F2WVK0-F1
#
_entry.id   AF-F2WVK0-F1
#
_cell.length_a   1.000
_cell.length_b   1.000
_cell.length_c   1.000
_cell.angle_alpha   90.00
_cell.angle_beta   90.00
_cell.angle_gamma   90.00
#
_symmetry.space_group_name_H-M   'P 1'
#
loop_
_entity.id
_entity.type
_entity.pdbx_description
1 polymer ?
#
loop_
_entity_poly.entity_id
_entity_poly.type
_entity_poly.pdbx_seq_one_letter_code
_entity_poly.pdbx_strand_id
1 'polypeptide(L)'
;MIKIKIKKLVIKMNKLLKMYLIRNKVDFKYSFSLPLILSYLNIDINNTDNNFIHFSYGIFLLSLIALICLINILGYSLAYYFIQNNQSKYEVKYPRLSKFINRYKNFTLIFFIIEFVLCFICLLLLIIFSLLFIYSGLS
;
A
#
# COMPACT_ATOMS: atom_id res chain seq x y z
N MET A 1 5.58 -23.15 -46.80
CA MET A 1 6.54 -22.17 -46.22
C MET A 1 5.89 -21.06 -45.37
N ILE A 2 4.72 -20.52 -45.75
CA ILE A 2 4.02 -19.42 -45.04
C ILE A 2 3.54 -19.79 -43.62
N LYS A 3 3.01 -21.01 -43.42
CA LYS A 3 2.55 -21.49 -42.10
C LYS A 3 3.65 -21.49 -41.02
N ILE A 4 4.91 -21.70 -41.41
CA ILE A 4 6.07 -21.74 -40.49
C ILE A 4 6.42 -20.33 -40.00
N LYS A 5 6.30 -19.31 -40.88
CA LYS A 5 6.54 -17.91 -40.51
C LYS A 5 5.48 -17.38 -39.54
N ILE A 6 4.20 -17.74 -39.76
CA ILE A 6 3.09 -17.38 -38.86
C ILE A 6 3.29 -18.02 -37.48
N LYS A 7 3.67 -19.31 -37.43
CA LYS A 7 3.93 -20.00 -36.15
C LYS A 7 5.08 -19.35 -35.36
N LYS A 8 6.15 -18.91 -36.04
CA LYS A 8 7.24 -18.16 -35.41
C LYS A 8 6.80 -16.79 -34.88
N LEU A 9 5.92 -16.09 -35.59
CA LEU A 9 5.36 -14.81 -35.13
C LEU A 9 4.51 -14.96 -33.87
N VAL A 10 3.62 -15.98 -33.83
CA VAL A 10 2.80 -16.28 -32.65
C VAL A 10 3.65 -16.61 -31.42
N ILE A 11 4.72 -17.39 -31.60
CA ILE A 11 5.66 -17.71 -30.51
C ILE A 11 6.36 -16.46 -29.99
N LYS A 12 6.77 -15.54 -30.89
CA LYS A 12 7.41 -14.28 -30.52
C LYS A 12 6.44 -13.36 -29.77
N MET A 13 5.18 -13.28 -30.20
CA MET A 13 4.12 -12.53 -29.51
C MET A 13 3.84 -13.10 -28.12
N ASN A 14 3.71 -14.43 -27.98
CA ASN A 14 3.49 -15.06 -26.67
C ASN A 14 4.67 -14.85 -25.71
N LYS A 15 5.91 -14.80 -26.23
CA LYS A 15 7.10 -14.51 -25.43
C LYS A 15 7.12 -13.05 -24.94
N LEU A 16 6.70 -12.11 -25.78
CA LEU A 16 6.58 -10.69 -25.43
C LEU A 16 5.45 -10.46 -24.41
N LEU A 17 4.28 -11.09 -24.60
CA LEU A 17 3.18 -11.08 -23.62
C LEU A 17 3.62 -11.65 -22.27
N LYS A 18 4.36 -12.76 -22.27
CA LYS A 18 4.89 -13.36 -21.05
C LYS A 18 5.92 -12.47 -20.35
N MET A 19 6.80 -11.78 -21.09
CA MET A 19 7.71 -10.79 -20.52
C MET A 19 6.99 -9.57 -19.95
N TYR A 20 5.91 -9.11 -20.60
CA TYR A 20 5.09 -7.99 -20.08
C TYR A 20 4.36 -8.38 -18.79
N LEU A 21 3.80 -9.59 -18.72
CA LEU A 21 3.17 -10.13 -17.51
C LEU A 21 4.16 -10.39 -16.36
N ILE A 22 5.40 -10.79 -16.68
CA ILE A 22 6.46 -10.99 -15.67
C ILE A 22 7.01 -9.65 -15.15
N ARG A 23 7.09 -8.63 -16.00
CA ARG A 23 7.57 -7.28 -15.64
C ARG A 23 6.62 -6.54 -14.70
N ASN A 24 5.32 -6.88 -14.72
CA ASN A 24 4.31 -6.36 -13.80
C ASN A 24 4.07 -7.25 -12.56
N LYS A 25 5.03 -8.11 -12.18
CA LYS A 25 5.10 -8.62 -10.79
C LYS A 25 5.56 -7.51 -9.85
N VAL A 26 4.77 -6.45 -9.75
CA VAL A 26 4.77 -5.64 -8.54
C VAL A 26 4.07 -6.52 -7.52
N ASP A 27 4.84 -7.11 -6.60
CA ASP A 27 4.31 -7.91 -5.51
C ASP A 27 3.47 -6.99 -4.60
N PHE A 28 2.20 -6.78 -4.94
CA PHE A 28 1.19 -6.09 -4.12
C PHE A 28 0.89 -6.83 -2.81
N LYS A 29 1.66 -7.87 -2.46
CA LYS A 29 1.55 -8.63 -1.22
C LYS A 29 1.67 -7.75 0.04
N TYR A 30 2.23 -6.54 -0.08
CA TYR A 30 2.49 -5.67 1.06
C TYR A 30 1.44 -4.56 1.25
N SER A 31 0.62 -4.25 0.24
CA SER A 31 -0.40 -3.19 0.32
C SER A 31 -1.80 -3.78 0.17
N PHE A 32 -2.29 -4.40 1.25
CA PHE A 32 -3.54 -5.17 1.23
C PHE A 32 -4.80 -4.33 0.98
N SER A 33 -4.82 -3.08 1.42
CA SER A 33 -6.02 -2.23 1.42
C SER A 33 -5.96 -1.05 0.45
N LEU A 34 -4.75 -0.59 0.10
CA LEU A 34 -4.55 0.67 -0.62
C LEU A 34 -5.15 0.65 -2.05
N PRO A 35 -4.93 -0.39 -2.89
CA PRO A 35 -5.52 -0.44 -4.22
C PRO A 35 -7.05 -0.56 -4.21
N LEU A 36 -7.60 -1.29 -3.23
CA LEU A 36 -9.03 -1.49 -3.06
C LEU A 36 -9.73 -0.19 -2.67
N ILE A 37 -9.18 0.54 -1.70
CA ILE A 37 -9.73 1.82 -1.25
C ILE A 37 -9.68 2.83 -2.39
N LEU A 38 -8.54 2.95 -3.10
CA LEU A 38 -8.41 3.84 -4.25
C LEU A 38 -9.40 3.50 -5.38
N SER A 39 -9.73 2.22 -5.59
CA SER A 39 -10.70 1.81 -6.63
C SER A 39 -12.15 2.20 -6.31
N TYR A 40 -12.52 2.29 -5.04
CA TYR A 40 -13.85 2.75 -4.61
C TYR A 40 -13.98 4.27 -4.63
N LEU A 41 -12.87 4.99 -4.50
CA LEU A 41 -12.78 6.46 -4.50
C LEU A 41 -12.74 7.06 -5.91
N ASN A 42 -13.44 6.45 -6.88
CA ASN A 42 -13.46 6.89 -8.28
C ASN A 42 -14.18 8.26 -8.44
N ILE A 43 -13.54 9.31 -7.95
CA ILE A 43 -14.01 10.69 -7.93
C ILE A 43 -13.43 11.35 -9.18
N ASP A 44 -14.30 11.71 -10.12
CA ASP A 44 -13.95 12.52 -11.29
C ASP A 44 -13.76 13.98 -10.87
N ILE A 45 -12.59 14.30 -10.32
CA ILE A 45 -12.27 15.65 -9.80
C ILE A 45 -12.07 16.67 -10.95
N ASN A 46 -11.97 16.20 -12.21
CA ASN A 46 -11.83 17.04 -13.40
C ASN A 46 -13.05 17.92 -13.67
N ASN A 47 -14.23 17.63 -13.10
CA ASN A 47 -15.45 18.38 -13.36
C ASN A 47 -15.79 19.41 -12.25
N THR A 48 -14.90 19.58 -11.26
CA THR A 48 -15.10 20.54 -10.18
C THR A 48 -13.97 21.58 -10.18
N ASP A 49 -14.27 22.80 -10.65
CA ASP A 49 -13.34 23.95 -10.69
C ASP A 49 -12.99 24.52 -9.30
N ASN A 50 -13.40 23.86 -8.23
CA ASN A 50 -13.23 24.36 -6.88
C ASN A 50 -11.93 23.83 -6.26
N ASN A 51 -10.91 24.67 -6.21
CA ASN A 51 -9.60 24.39 -5.57
C ASN A 51 -9.74 23.80 -4.16
N PHE A 52 -10.80 24.15 -3.43
CA PHE A 52 -11.10 23.60 -2.11
C PHE A 52 -11.37 22.09 -2.12
N ILE A 53 -12.08 21.60 -3.15
CA ILE A 53 -12.45 20.18 -3.28
C ILE A 53 -11.20 19.35 -3.60
N HIS A 54 -10.36 19.83 -4.53
CA HIS A 54 -9.08 19.20 -4.86
C HIS A 54 -8.15 19.12 -3.64
N PHE A 55 -8.05 20.21 -2.88
CA PHE A 55 -7.22 20.26 -1.67
C PHE A 55 -7.72 19.29 -0.59
N SER A 56 -9.03 19.30 -0.31
CA SER A 56 -9.67 18.41 0.66
C SER A 56 -9.47 16.94 0.30
N TYR A 57 -9.56 16.61 -1.00
CA TYR A 57 -9.28 15.27 -1.49
C TYR A 57 -7.82 14.86 -1.33
N GLY A 58 -6.87 15.77 -1.58
CA GLY A 58 -5.45 15.56 -1.33
C GLY A 58 -5.13 15.26 0.13
N ILE A 59 -5.68 16.06 1.05
CA ILE A 59 -5.57 15.82 2.50
C ILE A 59 -6.18 14.46 2.86
N PHE A 60 -7.36 14.15 2.33
CA PHE A 60 -8.04 12.89 2.59
C PHE A 60 -7.17 11.69 2.18
N LEU A 61 -6.63 11.70 0.95
CA LEU A 61 -5.73 10.63 0.49
C LEU A 61 -4.48 10.51 1.36
N LEU A 62 -3.84 11.64 1.69
CA LEU A 62 -2.62 11.63 2.51
C LEU A 62 -2.89 11.10 3.92
N SER A 63 -4.03 11.45 4.50
CA SER A 63 -4.49 10.95 5.80
C SER A 63 -4.77 9.44 5.76
N LEU A 64 -5.31 8.94 4.65
CA LEU A 64 -5.62 7.53 4.47
C LEU A 64 -4.34 6.69 4.35
N ILE A 65 -3.34 7.20 3.64
CA ILE A 65 -2.01 6.59 3.58
C ILE A 65 -1.38 6.53 4.97
N ALA A 66 -1.42 7.64 5.72
CA ALA A 66 -0.89 7.69 7.08
C ALA A 66 -1.59 6.69 8.01
N LEU A 67 -2.92 6.55 7.90
CA LEU A 67 -3.71 5.59 8.67
C LEU A 67 -3.30 4.14 8.36
N ILE A 68 -3.12 3.79 7.09
CA ILE A 68 -2.68 2.44 6.69
C ILE A 68 -1.29 2.14 7.26
N CYS A 69 -0.35 3.10 7.17
CA CYS A 69 0.98 2.94 7.76
C CYS A 69 0.91 2.73 9.28
N LEU A 70 0.05 3.47 9.98
CA LEU A 70 -0.15 3.30 11.42
C LEU A 70 -0.71 1.92 11.76
N ILE A 71 -1.70 1.43 11.01
CA ILE A 71 -2.24 0.07 11.17
C ILE A 71 -1.15 -0.98 10.95
N ASN A 72 -0.27 -0.80 9.96
CA ASN A 72 0.86 -1.72 9.72
C ASN A 72 1.84 -1.75 10.90
N ILE A 73 2.23 -0.58 11.42
CA ILE A 73 3.12 -0.43 12.59
C ILE A 73 2.50 -1.11 13.82
N LEU A 74 1.21 -0.87 14.08
CA LEU A 74 0.48 -1.53 15.18
C LEU A 74 0.45 -3.05 15.00
N GLY A 75 0.15 -3.52 13.79
CA GLY A 75 0.13 -4.95 13.45
C GLY A 75 1.48 -5.63 13.71
N TYR A 76 2.58 -4.96 13.34
CA TYR A 76 3.94 -5.43 13.63
C TYR A 76 4.20 -5.49 15.13
N SER A 77 3.88 -4.43 15.89
CA SER A 77 4.11 -4.39 17.33
C SER A 77 3.35 -5.49 18.09
N LEU A 78 2.10 -5.75 17.68
CA LEU A 78 1.26 -6.81 18.22
C LEU A 78 1.85 -8.18 17.90
N ALA A 79 2.25 -8.41 16.64
CA ALA A 79 2.86 -9.67 16.23
C ALA A 79 4.17 -9.94 16.98
N TYR A 80 5.02 -8.92 17.14
CA TYR A 80 6.26 -9.03 17.89
C TYR A 80 6.01 -9.40 19.36
N TYR A 81 5.06 -8.72 20.02
CA TYR A 81 4.67 -9.01 21.39
C TYR A 81 4.17 -10.46 21.57
N PHE A 82 3.32 -10.94 20.65
CA PHE A 82 2.82 -12.32 20.70
C PHE A 82 3.91 -13.37 20.46
N ILE A 83 4.84 -13.11 19.52
CA ILE A 83 5.96 -14.01 19.24
C ILE A 83 6.89 -14.10 20.44
N GLN A 84 7.23 -12.97 21.06
CA GLN A 84 8.20 -12.91 22.15
C GLN A 84 7.68 -13.59 23.43
N ASN A 85 6.39 -13.47 23.74
CA ASN A 85 5.86 -13.97 25.02
C ASN A 85 5.33 -15.42 24.98
N ASN A 86 4.82 -15.96 23.86
CA ASN A 86 4.11 -17.26 23.90
C ASN A 86 4.02 -18.02 22.54
N GLN A 87 5.15 -18.19 21.84
CA GLN A 87 5.19 -18.79 20.50
C GLN A 87 4.53 -20.19 20.40
N SER A 88 4.70 -21.06 21.40
CA SER A 88 4.20 -22.45 21.35
C SER A 88 2.73 -22.62 21.74
N LYS A 89 2.15 -21.71 22.55
CA LYS A 89 0.77 -21.85 23.05
C LYS A 89 -0.27 -21.18 22.15
N TYR A 90 0.08 -20.08 21.46
CA TYR A 90 -0.87 -19.35 20.62
C TYR A 90 -1.11 -20.01 19.26
N GLU A 91 -0.10 -20.65 18.66
CA GLU A 91 -0.25 -21.34 17.38
C GLU A 91 -1.25 -22.50 17.46
N VAL A 92 -1.28 -23.21 18.60
CA VAL A 92 -2.20 -24.33 18.85
C VAL A 92 -3.61 -23.84 19.19
N LYS A 93 -3.74 -22.74 19.94
CA LYS A 93 -5.03 -22.26 20.43
C LYS A 93 -5.79 -21.39 19.41
N TYR A 94 -5.10 -20.68 18.53
CA TYR A 94 -5.72 -19.78 17.54
C TYR A 94 -5.09 -19.90 16.14
N PRO A 95 -5.46 -20.92 15.35
CA PRO A 95 -4.87 -21.18 14.04
C PRO A 95 -5.22 -20.11 12.97
N ARG A 96 -6.23 -19.26 13.21
CA ARG A 96 -6.56 -18.13 12.33
C ARG A 96 -5.60 -16.94 12.56
N LEU A 97 -5.23 -16.69 13.81
CA LEU A 97 -4.29 -15.61 14.17
C LEU A 97 -2.85 -15.98 13.82
N SER A 98 -2.51 -17.28 13.80
CA SER A 98 -1.17 -17.72 13.40
C SER A 98 -0.83 -17.30 11.97
N LYS A 99 -1.78 -17.28 11.03
CA LYS A 99 -1.54 -16.78 9.66
C LYS A 99 -1.19 -15.29 9.62
N PHE A 100 -1.81 -14.48 10.49
CA PHE A 100 -1.51 -13.05 10.60
C PHE A 100 -0.12 -12.84 11.20
N ILE A 101 0.19 -13.52 12.32
CA ILE A 101 1.49 -13.44 12.99
C ILE A 101 2.62 -13.91 12.06
N ASN A 102 2.41 -15.01 11.33
CA ASN A 102 3.42 -15.57 10.43
C ASN A 102 3.71 -14.66 9.23
N ARG A 103 2.78 -13.77 8.85
CA ARG A 103 3.03 -12.72 7.84
C ARG A 103 4.04 -11.70 8.34
N TYR A 104 3.91 -11.25 9.59
CA TYR A 104 4.81 -10.25 10.20
C TYR A 104 6.11 -10.87 10.75
N LYS A 105 6.16 -12.19 10.96
CA LYS A 105 7.36 -12.92 11.41
C LYS A 105 8.56 -12.77 10.46
N ASN A 106 8.30 -12.64 9.15
CA ASN A 106 9.34 -12.47 8.13
C ASN A 106 9.72 -11.01 7.88
N PHE A 107 9.09 -10.05 8.56
CA PHE A 107 9.46 -8.65 8.43
C PHE A 107 10.73 -8.35 9.21
N THR A 108 11.71 -7.78 8.53
CA THR A 108 12.95 -7.31 9.15
C THR A 108 12.69 -6.00 9.91
N LEU A 109 13.41 -5.81 11.02
CA LEU A 109 13.37 -4.55 11.80
C LEU A 109 13.66 -3.32 10.92
N ILE A 110 14.47 -3.48 9.87
CA ILE A 110 14.78 -2.43 8.90
C ILE A 110 13.51 -1.97 8.17
N PHE A 111 12.65 -2.89 7.75
CA PHE A 111 11.39 -2.54 7.07
C PHE A 111 10.44 -1.77 7.99
N PHE A 112 10.37 -2.17 9.26
CA PHE A 112 9.58 -1.45 10.27
C PHE A 112 10.05 -0.01 10.45
N ILE A 113 11.36 0.22 10.52
CA ILE A 113 11.93 1.58 10.62
C ILE A 113 11.58 2.41 9.38
N ILE A 114 11.64 1.82 8.19
CA ILE A 114 11.26 2.50 6.94
C ILE A 114 9.79 2.92 6.96
N GLU A 115 8.88 2.01 7.33
CA GLU A 115 7.44 2.35 7.44
C GLU A 115 7.18 3.42 8.50
N PHE A 116 7.91 3.38 9.62
CA PHE A 116 7.79 4.39 10.67
C PHE A 116 8.22 5.78 10.18
N VAL A 117 9.38 5.87 9.50
CA VAL A 117 9.87 7.13 8.92
C VAL A 117 8.89 7.64 7.85
N LEU A 118 8.37 6.75 7.00
CA LEU A 118 7.41 7.12 5.96
C LEU A 118 6.10 7.65 6.56
N CYS A 119 5.59 7.00 7.62
CA CYS A 119 4.42 7.46 8.37
C CYS A 119 4.66 8.87 8.94
N PHE A 120 5.82 9.09 9.55
CA PHE A 120 6.19 10.38 10.12
C PHE A 120 6.26 11.50 9.07
N ILE A 121 6.83 11.20 7.90
CA ILE A 121 6.87 12.15 6.77
C ILE A 121 5.46 12.49 6.28
N CYS A 122 4.58 11.50 6.12
CA CYS A 122 3.20 11.73 5.71
C CYS A 122 2.45 12.62 6.71
N LEU A 123 2.62 12.38 8.03
CA LEU A 123 2.02 13.20 9.07
C LEU A 123 2.56 14.64 9.07
N LEU A 124 3.88 14.83 8.90
CA LEU A 124 4.48 16.16 8.77
C LEU A 124 3.92 16.93 7.58
N LEU A 125 3.83 16.27 6.41
CA LEU A 125 3.23 16.89 5.22
C LEU A 125 1.78 17.30 5.48
N LEU A 126 1.00 16.46 6.15
CA LEU A 126 -0.40 16.75 6.49
C LEU A 126 -0.51 18.01 7.36
N ILE A 127 0.36 18.15 8.37
CA ILE A 127 0.42 19.34 9.23
C ILE A 127 0.81 20.58 8.41
N ILE A 128 1.86 20.49 7.59
CA ILE A 128 2.35 21.61 6.77
C ILE A 128 1.27 22.08 5.79
N PHE A 129 0.63 21.17 5.05
CA PHE A 129 -0.43 21.52 4.11
C PHE A 129 -1.63 22.15 4.80
N SER A 130 -2.02 21.60 5.96
CA SER A 130 -3.14 22.14 6.74
C SER A 130 -2.84 23.56 7.26
N LEU A 131 -1.62 23.80 7.73
CA LEU A 131 -1.17 25.14 8.15
C LEU A 131 -1.14 26.12 6.98
N LEU A 132 -0.55 25.72 5.84
CA LEU A 132 -0.51 26.56 4.63
C LEU A 132 -1.91 26.97 4.19
N PHE A 133 -2.87 26.05 4.23
CA PHE A 133 -4.25 26.33 3.87
C PHE A 133 -4.89 27.38 4.79
N ILE A 134 -4.73 27.24 6.12
CA ILE A 134 -5.24 28.21 7.10
C ILE A 134 -4.65 29.60 6.85
N TYR A 135 -3.34 29.70 6.61
CA TYR A 135 -2.70 30.99 6.32
C TYR A 135 -3.16 31.58 4.99
N SER A 136 -3.32 30.76 3.95
CA SER A 136 -3.80 31.22 2.64
C SER A 136 -5.28 31.62 2.62
N GLY A 137 -6.10 31.06 3.50
CA GLY A 137 -7.51 31.43 3.64
C GLY A 137 -7.75 32.68 4.48
N LEU A 138 -6.71 33.20 5.13
CA LEU A 138 -6.75 34.42 5.96
C LEU A 138 -6.24 35.67 5.23
N SER A 139 -5.66 35.51 4.03
CA SER A 139 -5.22 36.58 3.12
C SER A 139 -6.21 36.80 1.98
#